data_AF-A0A1W1VVY9-F1
#
_entry.id   AF-A0A1W1VVY9-F1
#
_cell.length_a   1.000
_cell.length_b   1.000
_cell.length_c   1.000
_cell.angle_alpha   90.00
_cell.angle_beta   90.00
_cell.angle_gamma   90.00
#
_symmetry.space_group_name_H-M   'P 1'
#
loop_
_entity.id
_entity.type
_entity.pdbx_description
1 polymer ?
#
loop_
_entity_poly.entity_id
_entity_poly.type
_entity_poly.pdbx_seq_one_letter_code
_entity_poly.pdbx_strand_id
1 'polypeptide(L)' 'MRLQARNDFDLGSTEALEELLRAAGKPHFRLLTPPVGEGEMDGHRLIVLAPQEWRAAVLAFFAPLCPPGPA' A
#
# COMPACT_ATOMS: atom_id res chain seq x y z
N MET A 1 2.67 5.72 1.55
CA MET A 1 2.45 4.27 1.40
C MET A 1 1.51 4.05 0.23
N ARG A 2 1.83 3.12 -0.68
CA ARG A 2 1.03 2.76 -1.85
C ARG A 2 0.62 1.29 -1.76
N LEU A 3 -0.67 1.04 -1.79
CA LEU A 3 -1.28 -0.29 -1.78
C LEU A 3 -2.23 -0.35 -2.97
N GLN A 4 -1.96 -1.22 -3.94
CA GLN A 4 -2.82 -1.36 -5.11
C GLN A 4 -2.93 -2.80 -5.57
N ALA A 5 -4.07 -3.15 -6.14
CA ALA A 5 -4.24 -4.39 -6.88
C ALA A 5 -3.93 -4.15 -8.37
N ARG A 6 -3.51 -5.19 -9.08
CA ARG A 6 -3.17 -5.09 -10.52
C ARG A 6 -4.35 -4.67 -11.42
N ASN A 7 -5.59 -4.87 -10.97
CA ASN A 7 -6.79 -4.47 -11.68
C ASN A 7 -7.35 -3.11 -11.22
N ASP A 8 -6.66 -2.36 -10.35
CA ASP A 8 -7.06 -1.00 -9.99
C ASP A 8 -6.83 -0.04 -11.19
N PHE A 9 -7.81 0.82 -11.48
CA PHE A 9 -7.80 1.74 -12.62
C PHE A 9 -6.99 3.04 -12.36
N ASP A 10 -6.65 3.35 -11.10
CA ASP A 10 -5.94 4.59 -10.73
C ASP A 10 -4.42 4.38 -10.57
N LEU A 11 -3.70 4.19 -11.68
CA LEU A 11 -2.27 3.83 -11.64
C LEU A 11 -1.29 5.02 -11.74
N GLY A 12 -1.74 6.19 -12.22
CA GLY A 12 -0.85 7.24 -12.76
C GLY A 12 -0.33 8.28 -11.76
N SER A 13 -1.12 8.66 -10.75
CA SER A 13 -0.82 9.80 -9.87
C SER A 13 0.33 9.57 -8.89
N THR A 14 0.78 8.32 -8.76
CA THR A 14 1.39 7.82 -7.51
C THR A 14 2.87 7.47 -7.66
N GLU A 15 3.38 7.34 -8.89
CA GLU A 15 4.81 7.08 -9.15
C GLU A 15 5.68 8.31 -8.90
N ALA A 16 5.22 9.49 -9.34
CA ALA A 16 5.91 10.75 -9.08
C ALA A 16 6.05 11.05 -7.58
N LEU A 17 5.02 10.73 -6.78
CA LEU A 17 5.10 10.88 -5.32
C LEU A 17 6.12 9.93 -4.69
N GLU A 18 6.26 8.71 -5.21
CA GLU A 18 7.24 7.74 -4.73
C GLU A 18 8.67 8.23 -4.99
N GLU A 19 8.95 8.73 -6.19
CA GLU A 19 10.26 9.30 -6.55
C GLU A 19 10.62 10.47 -5.64
N LEU A 20 9.67 11.35 -5.33
CA LEU A 20 9.87 12.47 -4.40
C LEU A 20 10.19 11.99 -2.98
N LEU A 21 9.43 11.01 -2.46
CA LEU A 21 9.68 10.46 -1.13
C LEU A 21 11.04 9.76 -1.03
N ARG A 22 11.43 9.04 -2.08
CA ARG A 22 12.74 8.40 -2.20
C ARG A 22 13.86 9.44 -2.23
N ALA A 23 13.74 10.48 -3.06
CA ALA A 23 14.72 11.56 -3.14
C ALA A 23 14.87 12.31 -1.81
N ALA A 24 13.79 12.45 -1.05
CA ALA A 24 13.78 13.10 0.26
C ALA A 24 14.26 12.20 1.42
N GLY A 25 14.68 10.96 1.15
CA GLY A 25 15.08 10.00 2.19
C GLY A 25 13.95 9.63 3.16
N LYS A 26 12.70 9.81 2.75
CA LYS A 26 11.53 9.51 3.60
C LYS A 26 11.19 8.02 3.49
N PRO A 27 10.94 7.34 4.62
CA PRO A 27 10.41 5.97 4.59
C PRO A 27 9.15 5.91 3.73
N HIS A 28 9.15 5.01 2.77
CA HIS A 28 8.02 4.77 1.88
C HIS A 28 7.85 3.27 1.67
N PHE A 29 6.62 2.87 1.35
CA PHE A 29 6.23 1.49 1.13
C PHE A 29 5.35 1.43 -0.11
N ARG A 30 5.63 0.47 -0.99
CA ARG A 30 4.81 0.14 -2.16
C ARG A 30 4.54 -1.36 -2.15
N LEU A 31 3.28 -1.71 -2.33
CA LEU A 31 2.82 -3.07 -2.54
C LEU A 31 1.84 -3.09 -3.70
N LEU A 32 2.15 -3.93 -4.69
CA LEU A 32 1.25 -4.27 -5.78
C LEU A 32 0.80 -5.72 -5.58
N THR A 33 -0.46 -5.92 -5.19
CA THR A 33 -1.04 -7.23 -4.92
C THR A 33 -1.54 -7.88 -6.21
N PRO A 34 -1.86 -9.19 -6.21
CA PRO A 34 -2.66 -9.80 -7.25
C PRO A 34 -3.99 -9.04 -7.50
N PRO A 35 -4.68 -9.29 -8.63
CA PRO A 35 -6.02 -8.77 -8.86
C PRO A 35 -6.98 -9.16 -7.73
N VAL A 36 -7.89 -8.27 -7.37
CA VAL A 36 -8.93 -8.50 -6.36
C VAL A 36 -10.28 -8.50 -7.05
N GLY A 37 -11.10 -9.52 -6.79
CA GLY A 37 -12.44 -9.65 -7.39
C GLY A 37 -12.40 -9.80 -8.92
N GLU A 38 -13.44 -9.31 -9.59
CA GLU A 38 -13.65 -9.50 -11.03
C GLU A 38 -13.55 -8.18 -11.82
N GLY A 39 -13.85 -7.05 -11.18
CA GLY A 39 -13.87 -5.73 -11.82
C GLY A 39 -12.78 -4.79 -11.31
N GLU A 40 -12.55 -3.70 -12.04
CA GLU A 40 -11.54 -2.71 -11.64
C GLU A 40 -11.85 -2.05 -10.30
N MET A 41 -13.15 -1.89 -10.00
CA MET A 41 -13.63 -1.36 -8.72
C MET A 41 -13.32 -2.29 -7.55
N ASP A 42 -13.22 -3.60 -7.77
CA ASP A 42 -12.81 -4.54 -6.73
C ASP A 42 -11.32 -4.38 -6.42
N GLY A 43 -10.51 -4.19 -7.46
CA GLY A 43 -9.10 -3.82 -7.35
C GLY A 43 -8.91 -2.52 -6.57
N HIS A 44 -9.69 -1.48 -6.90
CA HIS A 44 -9.70 -0.19 -6.20
C HIS A 44 -10.10 -0.32 -4.72
N ARG A 45 -10.94 -1.31 -4.39
CA ARG A 45 -11.41 -1.60 -3.02
C ARG A 45 -10.57 -2.64 -2.28
N LEU A 46 -9.35 -2.93 -2.75
CA LEU A 46 -8.34 -3.80 -2.11
C LEU A 46 -8.33 -3.74 -0.58
N ILE A 47 -8.34 -2.52 -0.02
CA ILE A 47 -8.21 -2.30 1.43
C ILE A 47 -9.33 -3.00 2.21
N VAL A 48 -10.53 -3.04 1.64
CA VAL A 48 -11.70 -3.66 2.26
C VAL A 48 -11.85 -5.12 1.84
N LEU A 49 -11.63 -5.42 0.56
CA LEU A 49 -11.97 -6.72 -0.03
C LEU A 49 -10.90 -7.79 0.15
N ALA A 50 -9.63 -7.41 0.32
CA ALA A 50 -8.52 -8.36 0.40
C ALA A 50 -7.50 -7.99 1.49
N PRO A 51 -7.91 -7.87 2.77
CA PRO A 51 -7.00 -7.55 3.88
C PRO A 51 -5.83 -8.52 4.01
N GLN A 52 -6.02 -9.78 3.66
CA GLN A 52 -4.97 -10.81 3.67
C GLN A 52 -3.80 -10.50 2.73
N GLU A 53 -4.03 -9.75 1.64
CA GLU A 53 -3.01 -9.45 0.63
C GLU A 53 -2.06 -8.34 1.06
N TRP A 54 -2.44 -7.47 2.00
CA TRP A 54 -1.65 -6.30 2.37
C TRP A 54 -1.35 -6.17 3.87
N ARG A 55 -2.21 -6.69 4.75
CA ARG A 55 -2.18 -6.39 6.20
C ARG A 55 -0.84 -6.69 6.85
N ALA A 56 -0.27 -7.86 6.60
CA ALA A 56 1.00 -8.26 7.21
C ALA A 56 2.14 -7.31 6.80
N ALA A 57 2.23 -6.96 5.52
CA ALA A 57 3.29 -6.12 4.99
C ALA A 57 3.19 -4.67 5.50
N VAL A 58 1.96 -4.14 5.59
CA VAL A 58 1.71 -2.81 6.16
C VAL A 58 2.08 -2.75 7.64
N LEU A 59 1.67 -3.75 8.42
CA LEU A 59 2.03 -3.80 9.84
C LEU A 59 3.55 -3.91 10.03
N ALA A 60 4.22 -4.72 9.21
CA ALA A 60 5.69 -4.82 9.24
C ALA A 60 6.38 -3.49 8.91
N PHE A 61 5.83 -2.70 7.98
CA PHE A 61 6.35 -1.36 7.67
C PHE A 61 6.22 -0.39 8.85
N PHE A 62 5.10 -0.43 9.57
CA PHE A 62 4.86 0.47 10.71
C PHE A 62 5.50 0.00 12.02
N ALA A 63 5.75 -1.31 12.20
CA ALA A 63 6.30 -1.87 13.43
C ALA A 63 7.56 -1.13 13.96
N PRO A 64 8.57 -0.78 13.14
CA PRO A 64 9.73 -0.03 13.63
C PRO A 64 9.46 1.47 13.85
N LEU A 65 8.35 2.01 13.32
CA LEU A 65 7.98 3.43 13.44
C LEU A 65 7.10 3.71 14.67
N CYS A 66 6.44 2.67 15.19
CA CYS A 66 5.61 2.75 16.39
C CYS A 66 6.41 2.21 17.59
N PRO A 67 6.99 3.08 18.44
CA PRO A 67 7.56 2.60 19.71
C PRO A 67 6.45 1.93 20.55
N PRO A 68 6.78 0.94 21.39
CA PRO A 68 5.82 0.39 22.34
C PRO A 68 5.27 1.54 23.19
N GLY A 69 3.94 1.63 23.28
CA GLY A 69 3.29 2.63 24.13
C GLY A 69 3.75 2.49 25.58
N PRO A 70 3.62 3.54 26.41
CA PRO A 70 3.91 3.43 27.83
C PRO A 70 3.09 2.29 28.44
N ALA A 71 3.76 1.44 29.22
CA ALA A 71 3.15 0.36 29.98
C ALA A 71 2.21 0.89 31.08
#